data_AF-A0A0N7L434-F1
#
_entry.id   AF-A0A0N7L434-F1
#
_cell.length_a   1.000
_cell.length_b   1.000
_cell.length_c   1.000
_cell.angle_alpha   90.00
_cell.angle_beta   90.00
_cell.angle_gamma   90.00
#
_symmetry.space_group_name_H-M   'P 1'
#
loop_
_entity.id
_entity.type
_entity.pdbx_description
1 polymer ?
#
loop_
_entity_poly.entity_id
_entity_poly.type
_entity_poly.pdbx_seq_one_letter_code
_entity_poly.pdbx_strand_id
1 'polypeptide(L)'
;MEIKYRAKKHPDVLQGRKTKDEVLLEFLDTFDGGEKDGKVHPNKFVRYYTNISASIDDDYYFELVIRNAWHMSGGVGWSANTTCRRVLVKHTNGSNTIEEVKNDMGIAAGNVEAIRTNLQAQGINDLQSISISGNVEMESEANKRSNDNFPTQVARKKMHGAGTSSVFFG
;
A
#
# COMPACT_ATOMS: atom_id res chain seq x y z
N MET A 1 17.01 11.20 13.64
CA MET A 1 15.88 10.28 13.31
C MET A 1 14.91 11.04 12.43
N GLU A 2 14.80 10.72 11.13
CA GLU A 2 13.77 11.30 10.26
C GLU A 2 12.47 10.49 10.50
N ILE A 3 11.49 11.10 11.18
CA ILE A 3 10.20 10.47 11.50
C ILE A 3 9.33 10.52 10.23
N LYS A 4 8.87 9.35 9.77
CA LYS A 4 8.41 9.09 8.38
C LYS A 4 6.96 9.47 8.06
N TYR A 5 6.40 10.45 8.75
CA TYR A 5 5.19 11.11 8.27
C TYR A 5 5.54 11.91 7.00
N ARG A 6 4.82 11.69 5.89
CA ARG A 6 5.09 12.37 4.60
C ARG A 6 4.56 13.82 4.60
N ALA A 7 4.95 14.63 5.58
CA ALA A 7 4.59 16.05 5.66
C ALA A 7 4.97 16.85 4.41
N LYS A 8 5.98 16.39 3.65
CA LYS A 8 6.46 17.06 2.42
C LYS A 8 5.35 17.27 1.37
N LYS A 9 4.30 16.45 1.37
CA LYS A 9 3.18 16.53 0.42
C LYS A 9 1.92 17.18 1.01
N HIS A 10 1.96 17.65 2.26
CA HIS A 10 0.83 18.32 2.87
C HIS A 10 0.54 19.65 2.11
N PRO A 11 -0.72 19.98 1.80
CA PRO A 11 -1.06 21.20 1.04
C PRO A 11 -0.46 22.47 1.64
N ASP A 12 -0.47 22.62 2.97
CA ASP A 12 0.12 23.77 3.65
C ASP A 12 1.64 23.83 3.57
N VAL A 13 2.31 22.68 3.47
CA VAL A 13 3.77 22.62 3.28
C VAL A 13 4.14 22.97 1.85
N LEU A 14 3.37 22.47 0.87
CA LEU A 14 3.55 22.80 -0.55
C LEU A 14 3.30 24.28 -0.83
N GLN A 15 2.37 24.90 -0.10
CA GLN A 15 2.03 26.31 -0.22
C GLN A 15 2.89 27.22 0.66
N GLY A 16 3.85 26.66 1.42
CA GLY A 16 4.76 27.42 2.28
C GLY A 16 4.10 28.04 3.53
N ARG A 17 2.86 27.64 3.86
CA ARG A 17 2.13 28.11 5.05
C ARG A 17 2.61 27.48 6.35
N LYS A 18 3.05 26.23 6.29
CA LYS A 18 3.55 25.47 7.44
C LYS A 18 4.84 24.74 7.08
N THR A 19 5.71 24.55 8.05
CA THR A 19 6.85 23.65 7.98
C THR A 19 6.39 22.19 8.11
N LYS A 20 7.28 21.25 7.75
CA LYS A 20 7.01 19.82 7.91
C LYS A 20 6.83 19.43 9.38
N ASP A 21 7.57 20.08 10.26
CA ASP A 21 7.57 19.81 11.69
C ASP A 21 6.28 20.33 12.33
N GLU A 22 5.76 21.49 11.90
CA GLU A 22 4.46 21.99 12.35
C GLU A 22 3.31 21.06 11.98
N VAL A 23 3.28 20.56 10.74
CA VAL A 23 2.24 19.59 10.33
C VAL A 23 2.41 18.26 11.06
N LEU A 24 3.64 17.83 11.32
CA LEU A 24 3.89 16.63 12.12
C LEU A 24 3.38 16.82 13.55
N LEU A 25 3.68 17.95 14.20
CA LEU A 25 3.21 18.26 15.55
C LEU A 25 1.68 18.32 15.61
N GLU A 26 1.03 18.92 14.61
CA GLU A 26 -0.42 18.95 14.49
C GLU A 26 -1.00 17.53 14.34
N PHE A 27 -0.37 16.67 13.55
CA PHE A 27 -0.77 15.26 13.47
C PHE A 27 -0.59 14.55 14.82
N LEU A 28 0.53 14.78 15.53
CA LEU A 28 0.76 14.18 16.85
C LEU A 28 -0.23 14.69 17.91
N ASP A 29 -0.67 15.95 17.81
CA ASP A 29 -1.68 16.56 18.68
C ASP A 29 -3.04 15.84 18.57
N THR A 30 -3.33 15.16 17.45
CA THR A 30 -4.57 14.36 17.32
C THR A 30 -4.62 13.18 18.28
N PHE A 31 -3.47 12.65 18.72
CA PHE A 31 -3.41 11.59 19.73
C PHE A 31 -3.51 12.14 21.15
N ASP A 32 -3.33 13.45 21.35
CA ASP A 32 -3.37 14.10 22.65
C ASP A 32 -4.81 14.48 23.05
N GLY A 33 -5.41 13.63 23.88
CA GLY A 33 -6.73 13.89 24.50
C GLY A 33 -6.72 14.92 25.64
N GLY A 34 -5.78 15.88 25.65
CA GLY A 34 -5.74 17.00 26.59
C GLY A 34 -4.35 17.47 27.05
N GLU A 35 -3.39 16.58 27.29
CA GLU A 35 -2.05 16.93 27.79
C GLU A 35 -1.01 16.97 26.66
N LYS A 36 -0.57 18.17 26.31
CA LYS A 36 0.33 18.44 25.16
C LYS A 36 1.79 18.45 25.59
N ASP A 37 2.44 17.30 25.55
CA ASP A 37 3.89 17.15 25.79
C ASP A 37 4.68 16.88 24.51
N GLY A 38 4.00 16.87 23.35
CA GLY A 38 4.59 16.57 22.04
C GLY A 38 5.03 15.12 21.88
N LYS A 39 4.60 14.22 22.78
CA LYS A 39 4.99 12.80 22.79
C LYS A 39 3.76 11.91 22.88
N VAL A 40 3.65 11.01 21.91
CA VAL A 40 2.61 9.99 21.91
C VAL A 40 3.06 8.82 22.78
N HIS A 41 2.51 8.76 23.99
CA HIS A 41 2.69 7.63 24.91
C HIS A 41 1.73 6.48 24.54
N PRO A 42 2.04 5.21 24.89
CA PRO A 42 1.19 4.07 24.52
C PRO A 42 -0.27 4.21 24.99
N ASN A 43 -0.50 4.76 26.17
CA ASN A 43 -1.85 5.04 26.69
C ASN A 43 -2.62 6.09 25.85
N LYS A 44 -1.93 7.14 25.36
CA LYS A 44 -2.51 8.16 24.48
C LYS A 44 -2.91 7.54 23.13
N PHE A 45 -2.04 6.69 22.57
CA PHE A 45 -2.32 5.93 21.36
C PHE A 45 -3.55 5.02 21.50
N VAL A 46 -3.63 4.24 22.60
CA VAL A 46 -4.78 3.37 22.88
C VAL A 46 -6.06 4.18 23.06
N ARG A 47 -6.00 5.29 23.83
CA ARG A 47 -7.17 6.15 24.06
C ARG A 47 -7.68 6.77 22.76
N TYR A 48 -6.79 7.24 21.89
CA TYR A 48 -7.16 7.76 20.57
C TYR A 48 -7.92 6.71 19.76
N TYR A 49 -7.36 5.50 19.64
CA TYR A 49 -8.01 4.43 18.87
C TYR A 49 -9.25 3.85 19.54
N THR A 50 -9.40 3.98 20.87
CA THR A 50 -10.66 3.65 21.59
C THR A 50 -11.81 4.54 21.10
N ASN A 51 -11.54 5.83 20.88
CA ASN A 51 -12.56 6.75 20.37
C ASN A 51 -12.88 6.46 18.89
N ILE A 52 -11.88 6.13 18.08
CA ILE A 52 -12.08 5.79 16.67
C ILE A 52 -12.84 4.47 16.53
N SER A 53 -12.48 3.44 17.30
CA SER A 53 -13.16 2.14 17.26
C SER A 53 -14.62 2.25 17.69
N ALA A 54 -14.96 3.16 18.62
CA ALA A 54 -16.35 3.41 19.01
C ALA A 54 -17.26 3.92 17.87
N SER A 55 -16.68 4.36 16.74
CA SER A 55 -17.40 4.77 15.54
C SER A 55 -17.40 3.73 14.41
N ILE A 56 -16.79 2.57 14.64
CA ILE A 56 -16.67 1.48 13.67
C ILE A 56 -17.24 0.20 14.30
N ASP A 57 -18.36 -0.28 13.77
CA ASP A 57 -19.08 -1.41 14.36
C ASP A 57 -18.41 -2.78 14.10
N ASP A 58 -17.68 -2.92 12.98
CA ASP A 58 -17.07 -4.19 12.56
C ASP A 58 -15.58 -4.24 12.93
N ASP A 59 -15.24 -5.15 13.85
CA ASP A 59 -13.86 -5.37 14.32
C ASP A 59 -12.89 -5.72 13.19
N TYR A 60 -13.31 -6.50 12.19
CA TYR A 60 -12.46 -6.85 11.05
C TYR A 60 -12.20 -5.63 10.16
N TYR A 61 -13.16 -4.71 10.07
CA TYR A 61 -12.97 -3.47 9.33
C TYR A 61 -12.05 -2.53 10.10
N PHE A 62 -12.23 -2.41 11.40
CA PHE A 62 -11.30 -1.67 12.25
C PHE A 62 -9.88 -2.24 12.15
N GLU A 63 -9.72 -3.57 12.19
CA GLU A 63 -8.46 -4.26 12.03
C GLU A 63 -7.79 -3.94 10.68
N LEU A 64 -8.56 -3.97 9.58
CA LEU A 64 -8.08 -3.58 8.25
C LEU A 64 -7.59 -2.12 8.22
N VAL A 65 -8.34 -1.20 8.84
CA VAL A 65 -7.98 0.22 8.93
C VAL A 65 -6.66 0.39 9.67
N ILE A 66 -6.47 -0.27 10.82
CA ILE A 66 -5.23 -0.21 11.59
C ILE A 66 -4.06 -0.79 10.80
N ARG A 67 -4.22 -1.98 10.20
CA ARG A 67 -3.17 -2.60 9.39
C ARG A 67 -2.73 -1.71 8.26
N ASN A 68 -3.68 -1.14 7.53
CA ASN A 68 -3.38 -0.32 6.38
C ASN A 68 -2.73 1.01 6.77
N ALA A 69 -3.21 1.67 7.83
CA ALA A 69 -2.68 2.94 8.31
C ALA A 69 -1.22 2.83 8.75
N TRP A 70 -0.85 1.73 9.40
CA TRP A 70 0.48 1.52 9.98
C TRP A 70 1.36 0.55 9.20
N HIS A 71 0.94 0.16 7.99
CA HIS A 71 1.68 -0.79 7.15
C HIS A 71 2.04 -2.07 7.93
N MET A 72 1.06 -2.64 8.63
CA MET A 72 1.21 -3.90 9.36
C MET A 72 0.66 -5.04 8.51
N SER A 73 1.49 -6.05 8.29
CA SER A 73 1.14 -7.24 7.53
C SER A 73 0.07 -8.09 8.22
N GLY A 74 -0.51 -9.03 7.46
CA GLY A 74 -1.47 -10.02 7.95
C GLY A 74 -2.92 -9.67 7.64
N GLY A 75 -3.84 -10.30 8.36
CA GLY A 75 -5.27 -10.31 8.06
C GLY A 75 -5.65 -11.43 7.10
N VAL A 76 -6.95 -11.69 6.96
CA VAL A 76 -7.48 -12.78 6.15
C VAL A 76 -8.66 -12.32 5.31
N GLY A 77 -8.72 -12.78 4.06
CA GLY A 77 -9.77 -12.39 3.14
C GLY A 77 -9.82 -10.87 2.97
N TRP A 78 -10.96 -10.26 3.27
CA TRP A 78 -11.19 -8.83 3.06
C TRP A 78 -10.48 -7.93 4.09
N SER A 79 -10.03 -8.47 5.24
CA SER A 79 -9.27 -7.74 6.28
C SER A 79 -7.75 -7.78 6.08
N ALA A 80 -7.29 -8.42 5.00
CA ALA A 80 -5.88 -8.53 4.67
C ALA A 80 -5.29 -7.16 4.32
N ASN A 81 -4.07 -6.89 4.79
CA ASN A 81 -3.33 -5.67 4.47
C ASN A 81 -3.16 -5.53 2.94
N THR A 82 -3.36 -4.32 2.44
CA THR A 82 -3.14 -3.99 1.02
C THR A 82 -2.18 -2.83 0.80
N THR A 83 -1.68 -2.19 1.87
CA THR A 83 -0.80 -1.01 1.78
C THR A 83 0.69 -1.34 1.87
N CYS A 84 1.06 -2.49 2.43
CA CYS A 84 2.43 -2.98 2.42
C CYS A 84 2.91 -3.17 0.98
N ARG A 85 4.15 -2.76 0.72
CA ARG A 85 4.76 -2.89 -0.59
C ARG A 85 4.82 -4.35 -1.01
N ARG A 86 4.50 -4.61 -2.28
CA ARG A 86 4.75 -5.89 -2.94
C ARG A 86 5.79 -5.69 -4.03
N VAL A 87 6.77 -6.57 -4.12
CA VAL A 87 7.88 -6.51 -5.09
C VAL A 87 7.94 -7.79 -5.90
N LEU A 88 8.39 -7.68 -7.15
CA LEU A 88 8.70 -8.85 -7.96
C LEU A 88 10.08 -9.37 -7.57
N VAL A 89 10.18 -10.64 -7.20
CA VAL A 89 11.44 -11.33 -6.91
C VAL A 89 11.71 -12.31 -8.03
N LYS A 90 12.88 -12.20 -8.67
CA LYS A 90 13.43 -13.26 -9.52
C LYS A 90 14.30 -14.15 -8.66
N HIS A 91 14.01 -15.44 -8.63
CA HIS A 91 14.74 -16.43 -7.85
C HIS A 91 15.96 -16.96 -8.60
N THR A 92 16.93 -17.54 -7.88
CA THR A 92 18.13 -18.14 -8.48
C THR A 92 17.82 -19.35 -9.37
N ASN A 93 16.68 -20.01 -9.15
CA ASN A 93 16.17 -21.08 -10.02
C ASN A 93 15.47 -20.56 -11.30
N GLY A 94 15.42 -19.24 -11.50
CA GLY A 94 14.81 -18.58 -12.66
C GLY A 94 13.31 -18.28 -12.53
N SER A 95 12.64 -18.74 -11.47
CA SER A 95 11.21 -18.42 -11.23
C SER A 95 11.00 -16.98 -10.75
N ASN A 96 9.77 -16.47 -10.89
CA ASN A 96 9.38 -15.14 -10.43
C ASN A 96 8.20 -15.22 -9.47
N THR A 97 8.24 -14.46 -8.38
CA THR A 97 7.14 -14.35 -7.41
C THR A 97 6.87 -12.90 -7.04
N ILE A 98 5.65 -12.62 -6.55
CA ILE A 98 5.30 -11.33 -5.96
C ILE A 98 5.32 -11.48 -4.46
N GLU A 99 6.29 -10.87 -3.81
CA GLU A 99 6.52 -10.98 -2.38
C GLU A 99 6.12 -9.70 -1.67
N GLU A 100 5.42 -9.85 -0.56
CA GLU A 100 5.13 -8.74 0.34
C GLU A 100 6.38 -8.38 1.14
N VAL A 101 6.73 -7.11 1.18
CA VAL A 101 7.70 -6.58 2.15
C VAL A 101 6.95 -6.41 3.46
N LYS A 102 7.11 -7.36 4.39
CA LYS A 102 6.30 -7.39 5.61
C LYS A 102 6.64 -6.24 6.53
N ASN A 103 5.61 -5.62 7.11
CA ASN A 103 5.74 -4.51 8.05
C ASN A 103 6.67 -3.41 7.52
N ASP A 104 6.46 -2.98 6.26
CA ASP A 104 7.40 -2.11 5.53
C ASP A 104 7.41 -0.65 6.00
N MET A 105 6.72 -0.33 7.10
CA MET A 105 6.84 0.96 7.76
C MET A 105 8.31 1.20 8.12
N GLY A 106 8.93 2.18 7.48
CA GLY A 106 10.36 2.42 7.67
C GLY A 106 11.26 1.89 6.57
N ILE A 107 10.73 1.23 5.54
CA ILE A 107 11.50 0.80 4.37
C ILE A 107 11.20 1.76 3.22
N ALA A 108 12.19 2.55 2.83
CA ALA A 108 12.02 3.45 1.69
C ALA A 108 11.94 2.65 0.39
N ALA A 109 11.09 3.08 -0.55
CA ALA A 109 10.89 2.34 -1.81
C ALA A 109 12.19 2.12 -2.60
N GLY A 110 13.11 3.08 -2.60
CA GLY A 110 14.41 2.95 -3.26
C GLY A 110 15.49 2.22 -2.45
N ASN A 111 15.19 1.83 -1.20
CA ASN A 111 16.17 1.11 -0.37
C ASN A 111 16.06 -0.39 -0.63
N VAL A 112 16.61 -0.82 -1.77
CA VAL A 112 16.61 -2.23 -2.22
C VAL A 112 17.25 -3.15 -1.19
N GLU A 113 18.29 -2.69 -0.48
CA GLU A 113 18.97 -3.51 0.51
C GLU A 113 18.08 -3.80 1.72
N ALA A 114 17.41 -2.78 2.27
CA ALA A 114 16.46 -2.99 3.37
C ALA A 114 15.28 -3.89 2.94
N ILE A 115 14.83 -3.79 1.69
CA ILE A 115 13.82 -4.69 1.12
C ILE A 115 14.37 -6.12 1.07
N ARG A 116 15.59 -6.33 0.56
CA ARG A 116 16.24 -7.64 0.51
C ARG A 116 16.38 -8.25 1.91
N THR A 117 16.90 -7.50 2.88
CA THR A 117 17.04 -7.95 4.27
C THR A 117 15.68 -8.36 4.86
N ASN A 118 14.63 -7.59 4.58
CA ASN A 118 13.28 -7.92 5.03
C ASN A 118 12.79 -9.24 4.41
N LEU A 119 12.95 -9.45 3.10
CA LEU A 119 12.55 -10.69 2.43
C LEU A 119 13.34 -11.92 2.94
N GLN A 120 14.64 -11.75 3.19
CA GLN A 120 15.47 -12.80 3.79
C GLN A 120 15.02 -13.17 5.20
N ALA A 121 14.63 -12.19 6.01
CA ALA A 121 14.04 -12.42 7.34
C ALA A 121 12.69 -13.16 7.26
N GLN A 122 12.00 -13.12 6.11
CA GLN A 122 10.80 -13.91 5.84
C GLN A 122 11.09 -15.33 5.34
N GLY A 123 12.37 -15.70 5.18
CA GLY A 123 12.80 -17.02 4.71
C GLY A 123 13.09 -17.10 3.21
N ILE A 124 12.93 -16.00 2.46
CA ILE A 124 13.22 -15.95 1.03
C ILE A 124 14.71 -15.64 0.89
N ASN A 125 15.54 -16.66 0.66
CA ASN A 125 17.01 -16.52 0.64
C ASN A 125 17.62 -16.68 -0.76
N ASP A 126 16.82 -17.14 -1.71
CA ASP A 126 17.20 -17.48 -3.07
C ASP A 126 16.90 -16.34 -4.06
N LEU A 127 17.18 -15.09 -3.69
CA LEU A 127 16.91 -13.93 -4.56
C LEU A 127 18.05 -13.71 -5.57
N GLN A 128 17.69 -13.59 -6.85
CA GLN A 128 18.56 -13.10 -7.92
C GLN A 128 18.39 -11.57 -8.11
N SER A 129 17.15 -11.08 -8.20
CA SER A 129 16.86 -9.64 -8.32
C SER A 129 15.50 -9.26 -7.72
N ILE A 130 15.34 -7.96 -7.41
CA ILE A 130 14.12 -7.37 -6.86
C ILE A 130 13.70 -6.20 -7.76
N SER A 131 12.47 -6.23 -8.27
CA SER A 131 11.86 -5.10 -8.99
C SER A 131 10.74 -4.47 -8.16
N ILE A 132 10.84 -3.15 -7.98
CA ILE A 132 9.93 -2.34 -7.15
C ILE A 132 8.81 -1.68 -7.99
N SER A 133 9.03 -1.57 -9.30
CA SER A 133 8.02 -1.07 -10.24
C SER A 133 7.21 -2.23 -10.81
N GLY A 134 5.88 -2.07 -10.90
CA GLY A 134 4.98 -3.02 -11.55
C GLY A 134 5.16 -3.16 -13.07
N ASN A 135 6.23 -2.59 -13.64
CA ASN A 135 6.59 -2.79 -15.03
C ASN A 135 7.55 -3.98 -15.11
N VAL A 136 7.04 -5.10 -15.63
CA VAL A 136 7.89 -6.18 -16.13
C VAL A 136 8.45 -5.70 -17.46
N GLU A 137 9.70 -5.22 -17.46
CA GLU A 137 10.43 -5.10 -18.72
C GLU A 137 10.72 -6.52 -19.20
N MET A 138 10.02 -6.94 -20.25
CA MET A 138 10.32 -8.19 -20.94
C MET A 138 11.69 -8.02 -21.60
N GLU A 139 12.73 -8.64 -21.04
CA GLU A 139 13.95 -8.91 -21.80
C GLU A 139 13.60 -9.90 -22.91
N SER A 140 13.29 -9.40 -24.11
CA SER A 140 13.12 -10.26 -25.27
C SER A 140 14.49 -10.64 -25.82
N GLU A 141 14.96 -11.86 -25.53
CA GLU A 141 15.95 -12.49 -26.41
C GLU A 141 15.31 -12.74 -27.79
N ALA A 142 16.04 -12.33 -28.82
CA ALA A 142 15.65 -12.24 -30.21
C ALA A 142 14.77 -13.40 -30.73
N ASN A 143 13.52 -13.11 -31.10
CA ASN A 143 12.73 -14.01 -31.93
C ASN A 143 12.75 -13.53 -33.39
N LYS A 144 13.71 -14.05 -34.17
CA LYS A 144 13.61 -14.10 -35.63
C LYS A 144 12.48 -15.05 -36.00
N ARG A 145 11.26 -14.56 -36.12
CA ARG A 145 10.20 -15.25 -36.87
C ARG A 145 9.61 -14.30 -37.89
N SER A 146 9.59 -14.79 -39.12
CA SER A 146 9.21 -14.13 -40.36
C SER A 146 7.82 -13.52 -40.26
N ASN A 147 7.70 -12.39 -40.94
CA ASN A 147 6.54 -11.55 -41.09
C ASN A 147 5.45 -12.27 -41.90
N ASP A 148 4.56 -13.01 -41.23
CA ASP A 148 3.30 -13.49 -41.81
C ASP A 148 2.12 -12.77 -41.17
N ASN A 149 1.44 -12.01 -42.02
CA ASN A 149 0.39 -11.05 -41.72
C ASN A 149 -0.93 -11.78 -41.39
N PHE A 150 -1.35 -11.82 -40.11
CA PHE A 150 -2.67 -12.30 -39.71
C PHE A 150 -3.62 -11.13 -39.42
N PRO A 151 -4.79 -11.01 -40.09
CA PRO A 151 -5.68 -9.89 -39.89
C PRO A 151 -6.47 -10.02 -38.58
N THR A 152 -6.42 -8.98 -37.74
CA THR A 152 -7.19 -8.90 -36.49
C THR A 152 -8.67 -8.70 -36.78
N GLN A 153 -9.49 -9.74 -36.58
CA GLN A 153 -10.95 -9.63 -36.57
C GLN A 153 -11.40 -8.97 -35.26
N VAL A 154 -11.76 -7.68 -35.33
CA VAL A 154 -12.35 -6.96 -34.19
C VAL A 154 -13.84 -7.29 -34.12
N ALA A 155 -14.22 -8.21 -33.24
CA ALA A 155 -15.63 -8.49 -32.94
C ALA A 155 -16.20 -7.36 -32.05
N ARG A 156 -16.98 -6.45 -32.64
CA ARG A 156 -17.82 -5.47 -31.90
C ARG A 156 -19.00 -6.19 -31.24
N LYS A 157 -19.00 -6.29 -29.91
CA LYS A 157 -20.16 -6.76 -29.14
C LYS A 157 -21.26 -5.69 -29.18
N LYS A 158 -22.39 -5.98 -29.82
CA LYS A 158 -23.61 -5.15 -29.82
C LYS A 158 -24.28 -5.19 -28.44
N MET A 159 -24.38 -4.05 -27.76
CA MET A 159 -25.30 -3.89 -26.62
C MET A 159 -26.72 -3.71 -27.17
N HIS A 160 -27.66 -4.56 -26.73
CA HIS A 160 -29.09 -4.33 -26.91
C HIS A 160 -29.66 -3.91 -25.55
N GLY A 161 -30.33 -2.76 -25.52
CA GLY A 161 -31.15 -2.34 -24.40
C GLY A 161 -32.60 -2.76 -24.61
N ALA A 162 -33.27 -3.16 -23.53
CA ALA A 162 -34.70 -2.99 -23.28
C ALA A 162 -34.98 -3.45 -21.85
N GLY A 163 -35.69 -2.62 -21.07
CA GLY A 163 -36.13 -3.00 -19.73
C GLY A 163 -36.34 -1.80 -18.82
N THR A 164 -37.25 -0.90 -19.19
CA THR A 164 -37.91 -0.01 -18.24
C THR A 164 -38.51 -0.84 -17.12
N SER A 165 -38.13 -0.59 -15.87
CA SER A 165 -38.88 -1.04 -14.70
C SER A 165 -38.94 0.08 -13.69
N SER A 166 -40.08 0.76 -13.73
CA SER A 166 -40.52 1.78 -12.80
C SER A 166 -41.10 1.12 -11.54
N VAL A 167 -40.53 1.38 -10.36
CA VAL A 167 -41.24 1.23 -9.09
C VAL A 167 -40.73 2.28 -8.08
N PHE A 168 -41.58 3.27 -7.79
CA PHE A 168 -41.61 4.11 -6.56
C PHE A 168 -42.54 3.41 -5.54
N PHE A 169 -42.60 3.61 -4.22
CA PHE A 169 -42.08 4.57 -3.23
C PHE A 169 -42.14 3.84 -1.85
N GLY A 170 -41.45 4.37 -0.84
CA GLY A 170 -41.63 4.06 0.57
C GLY A 170 -40.72 4.95 1.42
#